data_AF-A0A2Z4IS63-F1
#
_entry.id   AF-A0A2Z4IS63-F1
#
_cell.length_a   1.000
_cell.length_b   1.000
_cell.length_c   1.000
_cell.angle_alpha   90.00
_cell.angle_beta   90.00
_cell.angle_gamma   90.00
#
_symmetry.space_group_name_H-M   'P 1'
#
loop_
_entity.id
_entity.type
_entity.pdbx_description
1 polymer ?
#
loop_
_entity_poly.entity_id
_entity_poly.type
_entity_poly.pdbx_seq_one_letter_code
_entity_poly.pdbx_strand_id
1 'polypeptide(L)'
;MSTGSERVPGAGEMRACATGFVARITARNRLPLDYSVASLRVVDFLVDGLRKGGADQEGARATLFGLGAYVGEVLVRRAGAVWVDFDADQRTYFGQPVGVRMPDGRIWNPVGKVHNRFELGGPEESLQTFYLTLHGRAHGTAA
;
A
#
# COMPACT_ATOMS: atom_id res chain seq x y z
N MET A 1 -28.11 18.04 -2.75
CA MET A 1 -27.40 16.93 -3.41
C MET A 1 -26.19 16.62 -2.54
N SER A 2 -26.31 15.64 -1.65
CA SER A 2 -25.25 15.31 -0.69
C SER A 2 -24.05 14.78 -1.46
N THR A 3 -22.95 15.52 -1.43
CA THR A 3 -21.63 15.00 -1.77
C THR A 3 -21.39 13.83 -0.83
N GLY A 4 -21.46 12.61 -1.38
CA GLY A 4 -21.05 11.43 -0.65
C GLY A 4 -19.60 11.63 -0.27
N SER A 5 -19.36 12.01 0.99
CA SER A 5 -18.02 11.99 1.58
C SER A 5 -17.51 10.59 1.31
N GLU A 6 -16.55 10.46 0.37
CA GLU A 6 -15.99 9.18 -0.03
C GLU A 6 -15.36 8.60 1.24
N ARG A 7 -16.12 7.74 1.94
CA ARG A 7 -15.69 7.17 3.19
C ARG A 7 -14.51 6.29 2.83
N VAL A 8 -13.32 6.79 3.18
CA VAL A 8 -12.11 6.00 3.02
C VAL A 8 -12.26 4.78 3.94
N PRO A 9 -12.10 3.56 3.40
CA PRO A 9 -12.31 2.31 4.14
C PRO A 9 -11.48 2.29 5.42
N GLY A 10 -12.07 1.77 6.50
CA GLY A 10 -11.35 1.53 7.76
C GLY A 10 -10.47 0.29 7.69
N ALA A 11 -9.64 0.07 8.71
CA ALA A 11 -8.72 -1.06 8.81
C ALA A 11 -9.37 -2.43 8.56
N GLY A 12 -10.60 -2.63 9.05
CA GLY A 12 -11.36 -3.87 8.86
C GLY A 12 -11.81 -4.13 7.40
N GLU A 13 -11.89 -3.08 6.59
CA GLU A 13 -12.37 -3.13 5.21
C GLU A 13 -11.23 -3.25 4.19
N MET A 14 -10.00 -2.89 4.59
CA MET A 14 -8.82 -2.86 3.71
C MET A 14 -8.53 -4.20 3.04
N ARG A 15 -8.77 -5.32 3.74
CA ARG A 15 -8.65 -6.66 3.14
C ARG A 15 -9.61 -6.84 1.96
N ALA A 16 -10.87 -6.45 2.12
CA ALA A 16 -11.87 -6.57 1.07
C ALA A 16 -11.54 -5.64 -0.11
N CYS A 17 -11.04 -4.43 0.16
CA CYS A 17 -10.55 -3.51 -0.86
C CYS A 17 -9.42 -4.14 -1.69
N ALA A 18 -8.43 -4.75 -1.03
CA ALA A 18 -7.32 -5.42 -1.71
C ALA A 18 -7.80 -6.59 -2.57
N THR A 19 -8.69 -7.45 -2.05
CA THR A 19 -9.25 -8.57 -2.82
C THR A 19 -10.07 -8.10 -4.02
N GLY A 20 -10.95 -7.10 -3.83
CA GLY A 20 -11.74 -6.51 -4.91
C GLY A 20 -10.87 -5.84 -5.97
N PHE A 21 -9.78 -5.19 -5.57
CA PHE A 21 -8.82 -4.59 -6.49
C PHE A 21 -8.10 -5.65 -7.32
N VAL A 22 -7.56 -6.71 -6.68
CA VAL A 22 -6.90 -7.81 -7.39
C VAL A 22 -7.86 -8.45 -8.38
N ALA A 23 -9.10 -8.75 -7.97
CA ALA A 23 -10.12 -9.30 -8.87
C ALA A 23 -10.37 -8.39 -10.08
N ARG A 24 -10.49 -7.07 -9.88
CA ARG A 24 -10.71 -6.10 -10.95
C ARG A 24 -9.55 -6.02 -11.94
N ILE A 25 -8.32 -5.91 -11.44
CA ILE A 25 -7.14 -5.72 -12.30
C ILE A 25 -6.73 -7.03 -13.01
N THR A 26 -7.00 -8.18 -12.39
CA THR A 26 -6.73 -9.49 -12.98
C THR A 26 -7.83 -10.00 -13.91
N ALA A 27 -9.02 -9.39 -13.89
CA ALA A 27 -10.15 -9.78 -14.75
C ALA A 27 -9.84 -9.68 -16.24
N ARG A 28 -8.99 -8.72 -16.65
CA ARG A 28 -8.62 -8.49 -18.05
C ARG A 28 -7.25 -9.03 -18.43
N ASN A 29 -6.36 -9.21 -17.46
CA ASN A 29 -5.01 -9.73 -17.69
C ASN A 29 -4.52 -10.49 -16.45
N ARG A 30 -4.00 -11.71 -16.61
CA ARG A 30 -3.49 -12.51 -15.48
C ARG A 30 -2.19 -11.90 -14.96
N LEU A 31 -2.30 -10.95 -14.03
CA LEU A 31 -1.17 -10.43 -13.28
C LEU A 31 -0.86 -11.35 -12.10
N PRO A 32 0.42 -11.68 -11.82
CA PRO A 32 0.80 -12.52 -10.69
C PRO A 32 0.75 -11.74 -9.36
N LEU A 33 -0.46 -11.33 -8.96
CA LEU A 33 -0.77 -10.67 -7.69
C LEU A 33 -1.27 -11.72 -6.68
N ASP A 34 -0.35 -12.56 -6.21
CA ASP A 34 -0.60 -13.73 -5.35
C ASP A 34 -0.36 -13.47 -3.85
N TYR A 35 -0.26 -12.20 -3.47
CA TYR A 35 0.12 -11.75 -2.12
C TYR A 35 1.50 -12.28 -1.65
N SER A 36 2.40 -12.61 -2.58
CA SER A 36 3.80 -12.91 -2.28
C SER A 36 4.65 -11.63 -2.19
N VAL A 37 5.81 -11.72 -1.56
CA VAL A 37 6.80 -10.62 -1.58
C VAL A 37 7.29 -10.35 -3.01
N ALA A 38 7.39 -11.39 -3.84
CA ALA A 38 7.81 -11.25 -5.24
C ALA A 38 6.83 -10.40 -6.06
N SER A 39 5.53 -10.49 -5.76
CA SER A 39 4.49 -9.69 -6.42
C SER A 39 4.62 -8.18 -6.18
N LEU A 40 5.36 -7.73 -5.15
CA LEU A 40 5.62 -6.31 -4.93
C LEU A 40 6.40 -5.67 -6.09
N ARG A 41 7.24 -6.45 -6.79
CA ARG A 41 7.87 -5.98 -8.03
C ARG A 41 6.84 -5.67 -9.11
N VAL A 42 5.79 -6.49 -9.22
CA VAL A 42 4.70 -6.26 -10.18
C VAL A 42 3.97 -4.98 -9.84
N VAL A 43 3.73 -4.71 -8.56
CA VAL A 43 3.15 -3.44 -8.09
C VAL A 43 4.06 -2.27 -8.48
N ASP A 44 5.37 -2.39 -8.24
CA ASP A 44 6.36 -1.39 -8.65
C ASP A 44 6.26 -1.09 -10.16
N PHE A 45 6.18 -2.13 -11.01
CA PHE A 45 5.98 -1.99 -12.46
C PHE A 45 4.66 -1.35 -12.85
N LEU A 46 3.56 -1.66 -12.15
CA LEU A 46 2.25 -1.06 -12.40
C LEU A 46 2.26 0.44 -12.09
N VAL A 47 2.87 0.83 -10.97
CA VAL A 47 3.03 2.24 -10.60
C VAL A 47 3.89 2.97 -11.63
N ASP A 48 5.01 2.38 -12.05
CA ASP A 48 5.87 2.97 -13.08
C ASP A 48 5.14 3.07 -14.43
N GLY A 49 4.31 2.08 -14.77
CA GLY A 49 3.47 2.09 -15.97
C GLY A 49 2.43 3.22 -15.96
N LEU A 50 1.75 3.42 -14.82
CA LEU A 50 0.80 4.53 -14.65
C LEU A 50 1.49 5.89 -14.80
N ARG A 51 2.65 6.06 -14.17
CA ARG A 51 3.45 7.29 -14.24
C ARG A 51 3.91 7.57 -15.68
N LYS A 52 4.47 6.56 -16.36
CA LYS A 52 4.92 6.69 -17.76
C LYS A 52 3.77 6.90 -18.74
N GLY A 53 2.58 6.37 -18.41
CA GLY A 53 1.35 6.56 -19.18
C GLY A 53 0.75 7.97 -19.09
N GLY A 54 1.36 8.87 -18.31
CA GLY A 54 0.89 10.25 -18.15
C GLY A 54 -0.42 10.37 -17.38
N ALA A 55 -0.79 9.35 -16.60
CA ALA A 55 -1.95 9.44 -15.73
C ALA A 55 -1.74 10.59 -14.73
N ASP A 56 -2.76 11.41 -14.56
CA ASP A 56 -2.78 12.43 -13.52
C ASP A 56 -3.08 11.79 -12.16
N GLN A 57 -2.72 12.49 -11.09
CA GLN A 57 -2.86 11.99 -9.72
C GLN A 57 -4.31 11.64 -9.36
N GLU A 58 -5.28 12.39 -9.90
CA GLU A 58 -6.71 12.12 -9.69
C GLU A 58 -7.16 10.87 -10.45
N GLY A 59 -6.79 10.75 -11.74
CA GLY A 59 -7.06 9.56 -12.55
C GLY A 59 -6.42 8.28 -12.00
N ALA A 60 -5.25 8.40 -11.36
CA ALA A 60 -4.54 7.27 -10.75
C ALA A 60 -5.00 6.96 -9.32
N ARG A 61 -5.68 7.88 -8.62
CA ARG A 61 -5.98 7.81 -7.17
C ARG A 61 -6.61 6.48 -6.74
N ALA A 62 -7.66 6.05 -7.43
CA ALA A 62 -8.35 4.80 -7.11
C ALA A 62 -7.46 3.55 -7.31
N THR A 63 -6.59 3.59 -8.32
CA THR A 63 -5.65 2.50 -8.61
C THR A 63 -4.51 2.48 -7.59
N LEU A 64 -3.95 3.64 -7.24
CA LEU A 64 -2.93 3.78 -6.20
C LEU A 64 -3.45 3.33 -4.83
N PHE A 65 -4.69 3.67 -4.50
CA PHE A 65 -5.35 3.17 -3.28
C PHE A 65 -5.44 1.64 -3.28
N GLY A 66 -5.90 1.04 -4.38
CA GLY A 66 -5.99 -0.42 -4.50
C GLY A 66 -4.64 -1.14 -4.43
N LEU A 67 -3.61 -0.57 -5.06
CA LEU A 67 -2.23 -1.05 -4.95
C LEU A 67 -1.70 -0.93 -3.52
N GLY A 68 -1.99 0.18 -2.83
CA GLY A 68 -1.66 0.38 -1.41
C GLY A 68 -2.34 -0.62 -0.49
N ALA A 69 -3.62 -0.90 -0.71
CA ALA A 69 -4.35 -1.95 0.02
C ALA A 69 -3.73 -3.33 -0.21
N TYR A 70 -3.33 -3.63 -1.44
CA TYR A 70 -2.64 -4.88 -1.76
C TYR A 70 -1.28 -5.00 -1.05
N VAL A 71 -0.46 -3.94 -1.08
CA VAL A 71 0.84 -3.89 -0.38
C VAL A 71 0.65 -4.11 1.12
N GLY A 72 -0.33 -3.44 1.72
CA GLY A 72 -0.65 -3.62 3.14
C GLY A 72 -1.08 -5.06 3.46
N GLU A 73 -1.88 -5.71 2.61
CA GLU A 73 -2.20 -7.13 2.78
C GLU A 73 -0.98 -8.05 2.65
N VAL A 74 -0.02 -7.73 1.77
CA VAL A 74 1.25 -8.47 1.71
C VAL A 74 2.01 -8.33 3.02
N LEU A 75 2.08 -7.13 3.60
CA LEU A 75 2.73 -6.89 4.90
C LEU A 75 2.02 -7.64 6.03
N VAL A 76 0.69 -7.63 6.06
CA VAL A 76 -0.09 -8.37 7.06
C VAL A 76 0.17 -9.88 6.98
N ARG A 77 0.18 -10.43 5.76
CA ARG A 77 0.33 -11.89 5.55
C ARG A 77 1.77 -12.39 5.67
N ARG A 78 2.76 -11.57 5.29
CA ARG A 78 4.16 -12.01 5.15
C ARG A 78 5.08 -11.45 6.23
N ALA A 79 4.76 -10.30 6.80
CA ALA A 79 5.56 -9.65 7.85
C ALA A 79 4.86 -9.60 9.21
N GLY A 80 3.68 -10.23 9.36
CA GLY A 80 2.92 -10.25 10.61
C GLY A 80 2.36 -8.89 11.00
N ALA A 81 2.24 -7.96 10.04
CA ALA A 81 1.65 -6.66 10.31
C ALA A 81 0.14 -6.79 10.58
N VAL A 82 -0.46 -5.77 11.17
CA VAL A 82 -1.91 -5.66 11.37
C VAL A 82 -2.41 -4.33 10.84
N TRP A 83 -3.56 -4.34 10.17
CA TRP A 83 -4.21 -3.09 9.80
C TRP A 83 -4.65 -2.34 11.05
N VAL A 84 -4.40 -1.03 11.06
CA VAL A 84 -4.79 -0.12 12.13
C VAL A 84 -5.41 1.13 11.52
N ASP A 85 -6.45 1.64 12.18
CA ASP A 85 -6.97 2.96 11.88
C ASP A 85 -6.03 3.99 12.51
N PHE A 86 -5.65 4.99 11.74
CA PHE A 86 -4.90 6.12 12.25
C PHE A 86 -5.77 6.96 13.16
N ASP A 87 -5.18 7.46 14.24
CA ASP A 87 -5.80 8.47 15.10
C ASP A 87 -5.87 9.84 14.38
N ALA A 88 -6.50 10.83 15.02
CA ALA A 88 -6.72 12.15 14.41
C ALA A 88 -5.41 12.88 14.05
N ASP A 89 -4.37 12.70 14.85
CA ASP A 89 -3.07 13.34 14.65
C ASP A 89 -2.29 12.65 13.50
N GLN A 90 -2.35 11.32 13.44
CA GLN A 90 -1.79 10.52 12.35
C GLN A 90 -2.51 10.75 11.03
N ARG A 91 -3.84 10.93 11.04
CA ARG A 91 -4.62 11.33 9.85
C ARG A 91 -4.17 12.67 9.30
N THR A 92 -3.89 13.61 10.19
CA THR A 92 -3.37 14.94 9.82
C THR A 92 -1.98 14.85 9.21
N TYR A 93 -1.13 13.95 9.72
CA TYR A 93 0.24 13.77 9.24
C TYR A 93 0.34 12.95 7.93
N PHE A 94 -0.45 11.89 7.80
CA PHE A 94 -0.33 10.93 6.70
C PHE A 94 -1.34 11.15 5.57
N GLY A 95 -2.37 11.97 5.77
CA GLY A 95 -3.43 12.25 4.78
C GLY A 95 -4.33 11.06 4.43
N GLN A 96 -4.13 9.91 5.08
CA GLN A 96 -4.90 8.68 4.93
C GLN A 96 -5.37 8.23 6.31
N PRO A 97 -6.54 7.57 6.46
CA PRO A 97 -7.05 7.13 7.75
C PRO A 97 -6.60 5.75 8.19
N VAL A 98 -5.80 5.05 7.38
CA VAL A 98 -5.42 3.65 7.62
C VAL A 98 -3.94 3.43 7.36
N GLY A 99 -3.36 2.51 8.12
CA GLY A 99 -2.04 1.97 7.87
C GLY A 99 -1.86 0.59 8.46
N VAL A 100 -0.62 0.11 8.45
CA VAL A 100 -0.25 -1.19 9.01
C VAL A 100 0.73 -0.99 10.16
N ARG A 101 0.46 -1.64 11.29
CA ARG A 101 1.37 -1.73 12.43
C ARG A 101 2.16 -3.02 12.34
N MET A 102 3.47 -2.90 12.30
CA MET A 102 4.40 -4.03 12.28
C MET A 102 4.53 -4.65 13.68
N PRO A 103 5.02 -5.91 13.80
CA PRO A 103 5.26 -6.56 15.09
C PRO A 103 6.23 -5.80 15.99
N ASP A 104 7.16 -5.03 15.42
CA ASP A 104 8.10 -4.15 16.14
C ASP A 104 7.44 -2.88 16.71
N GLY A 105 6.13 -2.70 16.49
CA GLY A 105 5.34 -1.56 16.94
C GLY A 105 5.34 -0.37 15.99
N ARG A 106 6.15 -0.38 14.92
CA ARG A 106 6.19 0.71 13.95
C ARG A 106 4.95 0.74 13.08
N ILE A 107 4.44 1.94 12.83
CA ILE A 107 3.28 2.18 11.96
C ILE A 107 3.77 2.65 10.60
N TRP A 108 3.21 2.08 9.55
CA TRP A 108 3.52 2.40 8.16
C TRP A 108 2.24 2.68 7.37
N ASN A 109 2.30 3.62 6.44
CA ASN A 109 1.20 3.92 5.52
C ASN A 109 1.51 3.30 4.13
N PRO A 110 0.99 2.10 3.80
CA PRO A 110 1.27 1.46 2.52
C PRO A 110 0.62 2.21 1.34
N VAL A 111 -0.52 2.89 1.57
CA VAL A 111 -1.16 3.72 0.54
C VAL A 111 -0.29 4.94 0.25
N GLY A 112 0.14 5.66 1.30
CA GLY A 112 1.06 6.80 1.18
C GLY A 112 2.38 6.41 0.49
N LYS A 113 2.94 5.23 0.81
CA LYS A 113 4.18 4.76 0.16
C LYS A 113 4.00 4.52 -1.35
N VAL A 114 2.85 3.99 -1.78
CA VAL A 114 2.53 3.82 -3.20
C VAL A 114 2.36 5.19 -3.90
N HIS A 115 1.73 6.15 -3.24
CA HIS A 115 1.62 7.53 -3.73
C HIS A 115 3.00 8.18 -3.89
N ASN A 116 3.87 8.08 -2.87
CA ASN A 116 5.23 8.59 -2.94
C ASN A 116 6.02 7.95 -4.09
N ARG A 117 5.85 6.64 -4.33
CA ARG A 117 6.46 5.97 -5.47
C ARG A 117 5.97 6.54 -6.80
N PHE A 118 4.68 6.82 -6.93
CA PHE A 118 4.12 7.41 -8.13
C PHE A 118 4.67 8.82 -8.40
N GLU A 119 4.74 9.66 -7.36
CA GLU A 119 5.16 11.05 -7.45
C GLU A 119 6.68 11.23 -7.58
N LEU A 120 7.46 10.58 -6.72
CA LEU A 120 8.92 10.71 -6.67
C LEU A 120 9.61 9.76 -7.63
N GLY A 121 9.08 8.54 -7.80
CA GLY A 121 9.70 7.48 -8.59
C GLY A 121 11.01 6.96 -7.99
N GLY A 122 11.71 6.12 -8.76
CA GLY A 122 13.06 5.67 -8.44
C GLY A 122 13.16 4.38 -7.62
N PRO A 123 14.39 3.85 -7.45
CA PRO A 123 14.64 2.60 -6.74
C PRO A 123 14.49 2.73 -5.22
N GLU A 124 14.66 3.93 -4.66
CA GLU A 124 14.51 4.22 -3.22
C GLU A 124 13.06 4.09 -2.75
N GLU A 125 12.12 4.36 -3.66
CA GLU A 125 10.68 4.19 -3.43
C GLU A 125 10.18 2.80 -3.88
N SER A 126 11.06 1.81 -4.08
CA SER A 126 10.64 0.43 -4.38
C SER A 126 9.95 -0.20 -3.17
N LEU A 127 8.75 -0.71 -3.40
CA LEU A 127 7.95 -1.39 -2.39
C LEU A 127 8.61 -2.70 -1.98
N GLN A 128 9.34 -3.35 -2.89
CA GLN A 128 10.13 -4.51 -2.55
C GLN A 128 11.33 -4.15 -1.67
N THR A 129 12.10 -3.12 -2.02
CA THR A 129 13.23 -2.67 -1.20
C THR A 129 12.73 -2.25 0.18
N PHE A 130 11.61 -1.54 0.23
CA PHE A 130 10.92 -1.22 1.47
C PHE A 130 10.62 -2.47 2.31
N TYR A 131 9.96 -3.49 1.74
CA TYR A 131 9.72 -4.76 2.43
C TYR A 131 10.99 -5.41 2.98
N LEU A 132 12.08 -5.43 2.20
CA LEU A 132 13.35 -6.01 2.64
C LEU A 132 13.98 -5.22 3.80
N THR A 133 13.88 -3.89 3.78
CA THR A 133 14.39 -3.04 4.87
C THR A 133 13.60 -3.17 6.18
N LEU A 134 12.32 -3.56 6.11
CA LEU A 134 11.52 -3.86 7.31
C LEU A 134 12.07 -5.07 8.07
N HIS A 135 12.57 -6.09 7.35
CA HIS A 135 13.19 -7.28 7.94
C HIS A 135 14.67 -7.08 8.29
N GLY A 136 15.35 -6.17 7.61
CA GLY A 136 16.77 -5.86 7.84
C GLY A 136 17.10 -5.21 9.19
N ARG A 137 16.09 -4.77 9.96
CA ARG A 137 16.26 -4.28 11.35
C ARG A 137 15.73 -5.24 12.42
N ALA A 138 15.55 -6.52 12.08
CA ALA A 138 15.35 -7.57 13.08
C ALA A 138 16.71 -8.11 13.55
N HIS A 139 17.39 -7.34 14.41
CA HIS A 139 18.17 -7.76 15.58
C HIS A 139 19.14 -6.66 15.99
N GLY A 140 18.85 -6.06 17.12
CA GLY A 140 19.72 -5.15 17.85
C GLY A 140 19.11 -4.89 19.23
N THR A 141 18.65 -5.96 19.90
CA THR A 141 18.51 -5.90 21.36
C THR A 141 19.95 -5.84 21.89
N ALA A 142 20.50 -4.63 21.99
CA ALA A 142 21.69 -4.40 22.79
C ALA A 142 21.26 -4.63 24.25
N ALA A 143 21.76 -5.74 24.80
CA ALA A 143 21.82 -5.99 26.24
C ALA A 143 22.86 -5.07 26.89
#